data_AF-V9H4Y8-F1
#
_entry.id   AF-V9H4Y8-F1
#
_cell.length_a   1.000
_cell.length_b   1.000
_cell.length_c   1.000
_cell.angle_alpha   90.00
_cell.angle_beta   90.00
_cell.angle_gamma   90.00
#
_symmetry.space_group_name_H-M   'P 1'
#
loop_
_entity.id
_entity.type
_entity.pdbx_description
1 polymer ?
#
loop_
_entity_poly.entity_id
_entity_poly.type
_entity_poly.pdbx_seq_one_letter_code
_entity_poly.pdbx_strand_id
1 'polypeptide(L)' 'MAKMMRSMAAGAMLGMAVSAMVLPQLDRRTQKNIKRASKRAMHMAGDAYETIMDYIK' A
#
# COMPACT_ATOMS: atom_id res chain seq x y z
N MET A 1 13.31 9.78 -10.39
CA MET A 1 11.88 9.91 -10.00
C MET A 1 10.91 9.13 -10.88
N ALA A 2 10.76 9.42 -12.18
CA ALA A 2 9.74 8.78 -13.03
C ALA A 2 9.84 7.23 -13.12
N LYS A 3 11.05 6.67 -13.23
CA LYS A 3 11.27 5.20 -13.25
C LYS A 3 10.89 4.53 -11.92
N MET A 4 11.22 5.17 -10.80
CA MET A 4 10.90 4.71 -9.45
C MET A 4 9.38 4.75 -9.18
N MET A 5 8.71 5.83 -9.57
CA MET A 5 7.25 5.92 -9.50
C MET A 5 6.57 4.85 -10.35
N ARG A 6 7.06 4.61 -11.57
CA ARG A 6 6.53 3.54 -12.44
C ARG A 6 6.69 2.15 -11.82
N SER A 7 7.85 1.84 -11.25
CA SER A 7 8.08 0.54 -10.60
C SER A 7 7.23 0.39 -9.32
N MET A 8 7.07 1.45 -8.52
CA MET A 8 6.18 1.42 -7.36
C MET A 8 4.71 1.26 -7.78
N ALA A 9 4.25 1.97 -8.80
CA ALA A 9 2.89 1.86 -9.33
C ALA A 9 2.61 0.43 -9.85
N ALA A 10 3.56 -0.16 -10.59
CA ALA A 10 3.45 -1.54 -11.06
C ALA A 10 3.36 -2.53 -9.87
N GLY A 11 4.20 -2.38 -8.86
CA GLY A 11 4.14 -3.21 -7.64
C GLY A 11 2.83 -3.05 -6.88
N ALA A 12 2.31 -1.83 -6.76
CA ALA A 12 1.03 -1.55 -6.12
C ALA A 12 -0.15 -2.18 -6.90
N MET A 13 -0.13 -2.11 -8.23
CA MET A 13 -1.15 -2.73 -9.08
C MET A 13 -1.18 -4.26 -8.92
N LEU A 14 -0.01 -4.91 -8.92
CA LEU A 14 0.09 -6.35 -8.68
C LEU A 14 -0.39 -6.72 -7.27
N GLY A 15 0.04 -5.96 -6.26
CA GLY A 15 -0.40 -6.16 -4.88
C GLY A 15 -1.92 -5.99 -4.71
N MET A 16 -2.52 -4.98 -5.39
CA MET A 16 -3.97 -4.79 -5.40
C MET A 16 -4.70 -5.94 -6.08
N ALA A 17 -4.23 -6.42 -7.23
CA ALA A 17 -4.85 -7.53 -7.93
C ALA A 17 -4.90 -8.80 -7.07
N VAL A 18 -3.77 -9.17 -6.46
CA VAL A 18 -3.71 -10.32 -5.53
C VAL A 18 -4.62 -10.10 -4.32
N SER A 19 -4.58 -8.91 -3.73
CA SER A 19 -5.43 -8.58 -2.58
C SER A 19 -6.91 -8.65 -2.94
N ALA A 20 -7.32 -8.17 -4.12
CA ALA A 20 -8.70 -8.17 -4.58
C ALA A 20 -9.24 -9.59 -4.85
N MET A 21 -8.38 -10.53 -5.27
CA MET A 21 -8.78 -11.94 -5.45
C MET A 21 -8.95 -12.67 -4.11
N VAL A 22 -8.16 -12.31 -3.09
CA VAL A 22 -8.15 -12.98 -1.78
C VAL A 22 -9.14 -12.34 -0.78
N LEU A 23 -9.34 -11.01 -0.84
CA LEU A 23 -10.27 -10.25 0.00
C LEU A 23 -11.69 -10.86 0.14
N PRO A 24 -12.37 -11.29 -0.95
CA PRO A 24 -13.72 -11.84 -0.85
C PRO A 24 -13.77 -13.24 -0.22
N GLN A 25 -12.66 -13.97 -0.18
CA GLN A 25 -12.55 -15.29 0.47
C GLN A 25 -12.24 -15.18 1.97
N LEU A 26 -11.92 -13.97 2.44
CA LEU A 26 -11.61 -13.70 3.84
C LEU A 26 -12.87 -13.32 4.62
N ASP A 27 -12.95 -13.81 5.86
CA ASP A 27 -14.03 -13.48 6.79
C ASP A 27 -14.22 -11.97 6.97
N ARG A 28 -15.47 -11.55 7.20
CA ARG A 28 -15.83 -10.14 7.44
C ARG A 28 -15.01 -9.47 8.55
N ARG A 29 -14.60 -10.25 9.57
CA ARG A 29 -13.72 -9.76 10.65
C ARG A 29 -12.32 -9.44 10.14
N THR A 30 -11.77 -10.31 9.30
CA THR A 30 -10.47 -10.12 8.66
C THR A 30 -10.49 -8.97 7.67
N GLN A 31 -11.56 -8.80 6.88
CA GLN A 31 -11.72 -7.63 6.02
C GLN A 31 -11.72 -6.30 6.81
N LYS A 32 -12.43 -6.25 7.95
CA LYS A 32 -12.42 -5.07 8.83
C LYS A 32 -11.02 -4.79 9.40
N ASN A 33 -10.29 -5.84 9.77
CA ASN A 33 -8.92 -5.72 10.27
C ASN A 33 -7.96 -5.24 9.19
N ILE A 34 -8.05 -5.79 7.97
CA ILE A 34 -7.28 -5.35 6.80
C ILE A 34 -7.57 -3.88 6.50
N LYS A 35 -8.83 -3.44 6.54
CA LYS A 35 -9.18 -2.03 6.33
C LYS A 35 -8.56 -1.10 7.39
N ARG A 36 -8.51 -1.53 8.65
CA ARG A 36 -7.85 -0.79 9.74
C ARG A 36 -6.33 -0.77 9.58
N ALA A 37 -5.73 -1.91 9.24
CA ALA A 37 -4.30 -2.04 8.99
C ALA A 37 -3.88 -1.21 7.78
N SER A 38 -4.66 -1.22 6.69
CA SER A 38 -4.43 -0.42 5.49
C SER A 38 -4.43 1.08 5.80
N LYS A 39 -5.36 1.58 6.62
CA LYS A 39 -5.34 2.98 7.08
C LYS A 39 -4.05 3.34 7.83
N ARG A 40 -3.57 2.45 8.72
CA ARG A 40 -2.31 2.66 9.44
C ARG A 40 -1.10 2.62 8.52
N ALA A 41 -1.09 1.67 7.58
CA ALA A 41 -0.03 1.53 6.58
C ALA A 41 0.03 2.75 5.65
N MET A 42 -1.11 3.34 5.28
CA MET A 42 -1.14 4.58 4.49
C MET A 42 -0.52 5.76 5.23
N HIS A 43 -0.82 5.93 6.51
CA HIS A 43 -0.17 6.96 7.34
C HIS A 43 1.34 6.74 7.43
N MET A 44 1.78 5.52 7.78
CA MET A 44 3.22 5.20 7.87
C MET A 44 3.93 5.34 6.51
N ALA A 45 3.27 4.99 5.41
CA ALA A 45 3.83 5.17 4.07
C ALA A 45 3.96 6.65 3.70
N GLY A 46 3.03 7.51 4.15
CA GLY A 46 3.13 8.95 4.00
C GLY A 46 4.35 9.50 4.73
N ASP A 47 4.48 9.18 6.02
CA ASP A 47 5.59 9.63 6.86
C ASP A 47 6.95 9.14 6.31
N ALA A 48 7.02 7.88 5.86
CA ALA A 48 8.22 7.30 5.27
C ALA A 48 8.55 7.92 3.90
N TYR A 49 7.54 8.18 3.07
CA TYR A 49 7.73 8.83 1.77
C TYR A 49 8.24 10.27 1.95
N GLU A 50 7.67 11.01 2.89
CA GLU A 50 8.09 12.37 3.23
C GLU A 50 9.54 12.37 3.70
N THR A 51 9.91 11.45 4.60
CA THR A 51 11.30 11.28 5.08
C THR A 51 12.29 10.95 3.94
N ILE A 52 11.94 10.00 3.07
CA ILE A 52 12.80 9.62 1.93
C ILE A 52 12.92 10.78 0.93
N MET A 53 11.84 11.51 0.68
CA MET A 53 11.83 12.65 -0.22
C MET A 53 12.66 13.82 0.32
N ASP A 54 12.61 14.05 1.62
CA ASP A 54 13.41 15.09 2.29
C ASP A 54 14.90 14.73 2.30
N TYR A 55 15.24 13.45 2.42
CA TYR A 55 16.62 12.96 2.34
C TYR A 55 17.22 13.01 0.92
N ILE A 56 16.37 12.96 -0.12
CA ILE A 56 16.79 12.99 -1.52
C ILE A 56 16.88 14.43 -2.07
N LYS A 57 16.30 15.42 -1.38
CA LYS A 57 16.46 16.84 -1.68
C LYS A 57 17.87 17.34 -1.34
#